data_AF-A0A562QV51-F1
#
_entry.id   AF-A0A562QV51-F1
#
_cell.length_a   1.000
_cell.length_b   1.000
_cell.length_c   1.000
_cell.angle_alpha   90.00
_cell.angle_beta   90.00
_cell.angle_gamma   90.00
#
_symmetry.space_group_name_H-M   'P 1'
#
loop_
_entity.id
_entity.type
_entity.pdbx_description
1 polymer ?
#
loop_
_entity_poly.entity_id
_entity_poly.type
_entity_poly.pdbx_seq_one_letter_code
_entity_poly.pdbx_strand_id
1 'polypeptide(L)'
;MGPVERARAAGGRAAINPRCRRVKAPFKMRHAVVVLLFSLLAGCGGTRLALQNEGEESSVNLAEALADCRNAFPDQIAQAVPRADCIVKATELSVRPSLQFPDLLDRENALRKALAVQVSAGKVSLLERNDQIAKAHRAIVAEEAERLRGAPLEGQGRSPLAVIQWRASNSDACARLGGNSPNCY
;
A
#
# COMPACT_ATOMS: atom_id res chain seq x y z
N MET A 1 31.24 45.01 -16.53
CA MET A 1 31.19 43.59 -16.93
C MET A 1 29.91 43.37 -17.71
N GLY A 2 30.07 42.87 -18.94
CA GLY A 2 29.23 43.23 -20.08
C GLY A 2 27.88 42.51 -20.23
N PRO A 3 27.00 43.07 -21.08
CA PRO A 3 25.79 42.42 -21.60
C PRO A 3 26.12 41.62 -22.87
N VAL A 4 25.54 40.43 -23.02
CA VAL A 4 25.57 39.63 -24.26
C VAL A 4 24.14 39.57 -24.77
N GLU A 5 23.72 40.48 -25.65
CA GLU A 5 23.84 40.49 -27.12
C GLU A 5 23.07 39.40 -27.88
N ARG A 6 22.29 39.91 -28.84
CA ARG A 6 21.47 39.28 -29.88
C ARG A 6 22.28 38.32 -30.75
N ALA A 7 21.59 37.35 -31.36
CA ALA A 7 21.58 37.25 -32.83
C ALA A 7 20.41 36.39 -33.33
N ARG A 8 19.73 36.90 -34.34
CA ARG A 8 18.68 36.27 -35.13
C ARG A 8 19.17 36.25 -36.58
N ALA A 9 18.78 35.20 -37.30
CA ALA A 9 18.64 35.09 -38.77
C ALA A 9 19.88 34.89 -39.67
N ALA A 10 19.87 33.76 -40.38
CA ALA A 10 19.98 33.61 -41.85
C ALA A 10 19.92 32.08 -42.12
N GLY A 11 19.13 31.52 -43.02
CA GLY A 11 18.92 31.87 -44.42
C GLY A 11 19.54 30.75 -45.27
N GLY A 12 18.75 30.04 -46.08
CA GLY A 12 19.29 29.01 -46.99
C GLY A 12 18.23 28.12 -47.63
N ARG A 13 17.66 28.57 -48.76
CA ARG A 13 16.92 27.72 -49.70
C ARG A 13 17.89 26.76 -50.39
N ALA A 14 17.51 25.49 -50.52
CA ALA A 14 17.93 24.67 -51.65
C ALA A 14 16.80 23.70 -52.01
N ALA A 15 16.37 23.81 -53.26
CA ALA A 15 15.31 23.03 -53.89
C ALA A 15 15.72 21.57 -54.07
N ILE A 16 14.82 20.62 -53.80
CA ILE A 16 14.95 19.25 -54.29
C ILE A 16 13.56 18.71 -54.63
N ASN A 17 13.27 18.63 -55.93
CA ASN A 17 12.40 17.59 -56.46
C ASN A 17 13.16 16.98 -57.64
N PRO A 18 13.45 15.67 -57.58
CA PRO A 18 12.99 14.85 -58.69
C PRO A 18 12.51 13.47 -58.24
N ARG A 19 11.34 13.10 -58.77
CA ARG A 19 11.00 11.77 -59.31
C ARG A 19 11.76 10.58 -58.69
N CYS A 20 11.16 9.95 -57.69
CA CYS A 20 11.53 8.59 -57.31
C CYS A 20 10.57 7.55 -57.89
N ARG A 21 11.20 6.67 -58.68
CA ARG A 21 10.65 5.53 -59.40
C ARG A 21 9.87 4.59 -58.49
N ARG A 22 8.76 4.12 -59.04
CA ARG A 22 8.13 2.84 -58.74
C ARG A 22 9.16 1.72 -58.88
N VAL A 23 9.60 1.15 -57.75
CA VAL A 23 10.33 -0.13 -57.72
C VAL A 23 9.56 -1.07 -56.80
N LYS A 24 8.91 -2.06 -57.41
CA LYS A 24 8.40 -3.24 -56.71
C LYS A 24 9.63 -4.05 -56.28
N ALA A 25 9.85 -4.18 -54.98
CA ALA A 25 10.76 -5.18 -54.43
C ALA A 25 9.94 -6.32 -53.79
N PRO A 26 10.30 -7.58 -54.03
CA PRO A 26 9.54 -8.74 -53.57
C PRO A 26 9.63 -8.88 -52.05
N PHE A 27 8.46 -8.90 -51.42
CA PHE A 27 8.26 -9.17 -49.99
C PHE A 27 8.88 -10.54 -49.65
N LYS A 28 10.07 -10.54 -49.04
CA LYS A 28 10.67 -11.75 -48.47
C LYS A 28 9.86 -12.14 -47.24
N MET A 29 9.07 -13.20 -47.39
CA MET A 29 8.17 -13.85 -46.41
C MET A 29 8.85 -14.29 -45.09
N ARG A 30 10.16 -14.11 -44.93
CA ARG A 30 10.93 -14.45 -43.73
C ARG A 30 10.98 -13.35 -42.67
N HIS A 31 10.62 -12.11 -42.99
CA HIS A 31 10.62 -10.99 -42.02
C HIS A 31 9.24 -10.71 -41.41
N ALA A 32 8.17 -11.28 -41.98
CA ALA A 32 6.83 -11.19 -41.40
C ALA A 32 6.68 -12.00 -40.09
N VAL A 33 7.43 -13.10 -39.94
CA VAL A 33 7.36 -13.97 -38.75
C VAL A 33 7.99 -13.31 -37.52
N VAL A 34 9.08 -12.54 -37.70
CA VAL A 34 9.80 -11.91 -36.58
C VAL A 34 9.03 -10.73 -35.99
N VAL A 35 8.37 -9.93 -36.83
CA VAL A 35 7.56 -8.78 -36.37
C VAL A 35 6.25 -9.25 -35.70
N LEU A 36 5.69 -10.38 -36.15
CA LEU A 36 4.52 -10.98 -35.49
C LEU A 36 4.85 -11.55 -34.10
N LEU A 37 6.04 -12.12 -33.91
CA LEU A 37 6.48 -12.69 -32.63
C LEU A 37 6.69 -11.60 -31.55
N PHE A 38 7.25 -10.44 -31.94
CA PHE A 38 7.41 -9.30 -31.01
C PHE A 38 6.08 -8.64 -30.64
N SER A 39 5.08 -8.68 -31.53
CA SER A 39 3.74 -8.14 -31.25
C SER A 39 2.95 -9.00 -30.27
N LEU A 40 3.23 -10.32 -30.21
CA LEU A 40 2.61 -11.26 -29.25
C LEU A 40 3.28 -11.21 -27.86
N LEU A 41 4.57 -10.87 -27.78
CA LEU A 41 5.28 -10.73 -26.50
C LEU A 41 5.03 -9.38 -25.80
N ALA A 42 4.58 -8.36 -26.52
CA ALA A 42 4.13 -7.09 -25.95
C ALA A 42 2.65 -7.10 -25.48
N GLY A 43 1.91 -8.20 -25.71
CA GLY A 43 0.47 -8.29 -25.49
C GLY A 43 -0.01 -8.97 -24.20
N CYS A 44 0.89 -9.43 -23.32
CA CYS A 44 0.49 -10.15 -22.08
C CYS A 44 0.28 -9.25 -20.84
N GLY A 45 0.01 -7.95 -21.02
CA GLY A 45 -0.22 -7.02 -19.90
C GLY A 45 -1.63 -6.41 -19.79
N GLY A 46 -2.52 -6.64 -20.76
CA GLY A 46 -3.68 -5.77 -20.98
C GLY A 46 -5.07 -6.28 -20.58
N THR A 47 -5.22 -7.49 -20.05
CA THR A 47 -6.54 -8.09 -19.77
C THR A 47 -6.78 -8.38 -18.29
N ARG A 48 -6.83 -7.32 -17.48
CA ARG A 48 -7.50 -7.33 -16.15
C ARG A 48 -8.27 -6.05 -15.84
N LEU A 49 -8.89 -5.42 -16.84
CA LEU A 49 -9.67 -4.18 -16.66
C LEU A 49 -11.16 -4.31 -17.02
N ALA A 50 -11.71 -5.52 -17.08
CA ALA A 50 -13.12 -5.75 -17.44
C ALA A 50 -13.90 -6.69 -16.50
N LEU A 51 -13.42 -6.93 -15.28
CA LEU A 51 -14.15 -7.67 -14.23
C LEU A 51 -13.99 -6.99 -12.85
N GLN A 52 -13.88 -5.67 -12.84
CA GLN A 52 -13.66 -4.88 -11.62
C GLN A 52 -14.82 -3.90 -11.39
N ASN A 53 -16.06 -4.30 -11.71
CA ASN A 53 -17.21 -3.42 -11.61
C ASN A 53 -18.49 -4.09 -11.11
N GLU A 54 -18.37 -5.04 -10.16
CA GLU A 54 -19.47 -5.49 -9.30
C GLU A 54 -18.94 -5.80 -7.89
N GLY A 55 -18.47 -4.75 -7.24
CA GLY A 55 -17.89 -4.80 -5.90
C GLY A 55 -17.27 -3.47 -5.53
N GLU A 56 -18.02 -2.37 -5.67
CA GLU A 56 -17.76 -1.14 -4.93
C GLU A 56 -18.11 -1.37 -3.45
N GLU A 57 -17.49 -2.38 -2.85
CA GLU A 57 -17.27 -2.41 -1.43
C GLU A 57 -16.09 -1.45 -1.27
N SER A 58 -16.33 -0.29 -0.66
CA SER A 58 -15.29 0.66 -0.29
C SER A 58 -14.22 -0.10 0.49
N SER A 59 -13.21 -0.62 -0.20
CA SER A 59 -12.14 -1.38 0.42
C SER A 59 -11.30 -0.36 1.18
N VAL A 60 -11.70 -0.10 2.42
CA VAL A 60 -11.03 0.87 3.27
C VAL A 60 -9.60 0.40 3.41
N ASN A 61 -8.68 1.14 2.80
CA ASN A 61 -7.27 0.82 2.82
C ASN A 61 -6.72 1.20 4.19
N LEU A 62 -6.67 0.23 5.11
CA LEU A 62 -6.20 0.44 6.47
C LEU A 62 -4.81 1.08 6.47
N ALA A 63 -3.94 0.68 5.53
CA ALA A 63 -2.58 1.23 5.44
C ALA A 63 -2.57 2.75 5.18
N GLU A 64 -3.52 3.26 4.39
CA GLU A 64 -3.67 4.67 4.08
C GLU A 64 -4.19 5.45 5.30
N ALA A 65 -5.26 4.99 5.93
CA ALA A 65 -5.79 5.59 7.15
C ALA A 65 -4.74 5.66 8.27
N LEU A 66 -3.92 4.62 8.40
CA LEU A 66 -2.80 4.62 9.34
C LEU A 66 -1.68 5.57 8.93
N ALA A 67 -1.41 5.75 7.63
CA ALA A 67 -0.46 6.75 7.16
C ALA A 67 -0.91 8.16 7.53
N ASP A 68 -2.21 8.46 7.37
CA ASP A 68 -2.78 9.74 7.77
C ASP A 68 -2.60 10.00 9.27
N CYS A 69 -2.83 8.99 10.11
CA CYS A 69 -2.58 9.12 11.55
C CYS A 69 -1.10 9.42 11.86
N ARG A 70 -0.15 8.80 11.15
CA ARG A 70 1.29 9.08 11.35
C ARG A 70 1.66 10.48 10.89
N ASN A 71 1.09 10.95 9.79
CA ASN A 71 1.36 12.26 9.22
C ASN A 71 0.74 13.39 10.07
N ALA A 72 -0.45 13.16 10.62
CA ALA A 72 -1.12 14.10 11.51
C ALA A 72 -0.41 14.21 12.88
N PHE A 73 0.21 13.13 13.35
CA PHE A 73 0.89 13.06 14.65
C PHE A 73 2.34 12.54 14.51
N PRO A 74 3.27 13.36 14.00
CA PRO A 74 4.64 12.94 13.71
C PRO A 74 5.48 12.66 14.96
N ASP A 75 5.20 13.31 16.10
CA ASP A 75 5.94 13.09 17.34
C ASP A 75 5.38 11.87 18.10
N GLN A 76 6.13 10.76 18.06
CA GLN A 76 5.69 9.50 18.66
C GLN A 76 5.64 9.50 20.20
N ILE A 77 6.23 10.49 20.88
CA ILE A 77 6.27 10.59 22.34
C ILE A 77 5.28 11.65 22.81
N ALA A 78 5.46 12.90 22.37
CA ALA A 78 4.65 14.02 22.82
C ALA A 78 3.19 13.89 22.34
N GLN A 79 2.97 13.24 21.20
CA GLN A 79 1.63 13.04 20.61
C GLN A 79 1.20 11.56 20.65
N ALA A 80 1.80 10.75 21.53
CA ALA A 80 1.51 9.31 21.62
C ALA A 80 0.01 9.02 21.78
N VAL A 81 -0.66 9.74 22.69
CA VAL A 81 -2.10 9.56 22.99
C VAL A 81 -2.99 9.90 21.78
N PRO A 82 -2.98 11.13 21.24
CA PRO A 82 -3.84 11.46 20.10
C PRO A 82 -3.52 10.63 18.84
N ARG A 83 -2.27 10.21 18.66
CA ARG A 83 -1.89 9.27 17.60
C ARG A 83 -2.52 7.89 17.79
N ALA A 84 -2.48 7.35 19.01
CA ALA A 84 -3.11 6.07 19.32
C ALA A 84 -4.62 6.13 19.14
N ASP A 85 -5.28 7.22 19.55
CA ASP A 85 -6.71 7.41 19.34
C ASP A 85 -7.08 7.44 17.85
N CYS A 86 -6.27 8.09 17.02
CA CYS A 86 -6.45 8.08 15.57
C CYS A 86 -6.36 6.66 14.99
N ILE A 87 -5.33 5.90 15.38
CA ILE A 87 -5.13 4.52 14.93
C ILE A 87 -6.29 3.63 15.36
N VAL A 88 -6.75 3.75 16.61
CA VAL A 88 -7.89 2.99 17.12
C VAL A 88 -9.16 3.32 16.34
N LYS A 89 -9.42 4.60 16.05
CA LYS A 89 -10.56 4.99 15.21
C LYS A 89 -10.45 4.41 13.81
N ALA A 90 -9.26 4.42 13.21
CA ALA A 90 -9.03 3.84 11.89
C ALA A 90 -9.29 2.33 11.87
N THR A 91 -8.82 1.58 12.87
CA THR A 91 -9.06 0.13 12.95
C THR A 91 -10.51 -0.20 13.31
N GLU A 92 -11.16 0.58 14.17
CA GLU A 92 -12.59 0.45 14.50
C GLU A 92 -13.48 0.63 13.26
N LEU A 93 -13.15 1.58 12.37
CA LEU A 93 -13.93 1.81 11.15
C LEU A 93 -13.60 0.81 10.03
N SER A 94 -12.33 0.41 9.89
CA SER A 94 -11.87 -0.36 8.73
C SER A 94 -11.88 -1.88 8.96
N VAL A 95 -11.63 -2.32 10.19
CA VAL A 95 -11.35 -3.73 10.52
C VAL A 95 -12.47 -4.34 11.32
N ARG A 96 -12.94 -3.65 12.37
CA ARG A 96 -13.90 -4.17 13.34
C ARG A 96 -15.20 -4.72 12.71
N PRO A 97 -15.84 -4.06 11.72
CA PRO A 97 -17.09 -4.55 11.13
C PRO A 97 -16.93 -5.89 10.39
N SER A 98 -15.70 -6.18 9.97
CA SER A 98 -15.35 -7.33 9.13
C SER A 98 -14.71 -8.48 9.92
N LEU A 99 -14.48 -8.30 11.23
CA LEU A 99 -13.93 -9.33 12.09
C LEU A 99 -15.04 -10.23 12.65
N GLN A 100 -14.82 -11.54 12.56
CA GLN A 100 -15.68 -12.53 13.22
C GLN A 100 -15.56 -12.47 14.75
N PHE A 101 -14.40 -12.07 15.26
CA PHE A 101 -14.10 -11.95 16.68
C PHE A 101 -13.64 -10.51 17.00
N PRO A 102 -14.55 -9.53 17.04
CA PRO A 102 -14.20 -8.11 17.24
C PRO A 102 -13.60 -7.82 18.62
N ASP A 103 -13.87 -8.67 19.61
CA ASP A 103 -13.30 -8.56 20.98
C ASP A 103 -11.77 -8.61 20.98
N LEU A 104 -11.18 -9.32 20.02
CA LEU A 104 -9.74 -9.42 19.86
C LEU A 104 -9.12 -8.07 19.45
N LEU A 105 -9.74 -7.37 18.52
CA LEU A 105 -9.32 -6.02 18.12
C LEU A 105 -9.54 -5.01 19.25
N ASP A 106 -10.67 -5.11 19.95
CA ASP A 106 -10.98 -4.23 21.09
C ASP A 106 -9.89 -4.36 22.18
N ARG A 107 -9.38 -5.58 22.43
CA ARG A 107 -8.26 -5.84 23.35
C ARG A 107 -6.95 -5.21 22.88
N GLU A 108 -6.61 -5.35 21.59
CA GLU A 108 -5.41 -4.72 21.02
C GLU A 108 -5.47 -3.19 21.12
N ASN A 109 -6.63 -2.61 20.78
CA ASN A 109 -6.86 -1.18 20.83
C ASN A 109 -6.79 -0.62 22.26
N ALA A 110 -7.32 -1.35 23.24
CA ALA A 110 -7.20 -0.98 24.66
C ALA A 110 -5.74 -0.98 25.12
N LEU A 111 -4.95 -1.99 24.74
CA LEU A 111 -3.51 -2.03 25.03
C LEU A 111 -2.77 -0.85 24.38
N ARG A 112 -3.05 -0.56 23.10
CA ARG A 112 -2.43 0.56 22.38
C ARG A 112 -2.66 1.89 23.10
N LYS A 113 -3.90 2.16 23.55
CA LYS A 113 -4.23 3.36 24.33
C LYS A 113 -3.49 3.40 25.67
N ALA A 114 -3.49 2.30 26.41
CA ALA A 114 -2.80 2.22 27.70
C ALA A 114 -1.28 2.47 27.58
N LEU A 115 -0.64 1.91 26.56
CA LEU A 115 0.78 2.13 26.30
C LEU A 115 1.07 3.54 25.82
N ALA A 116 0.18 4.15 25.03
CA ALA A 116 0.34 5.53 24.59
C ALA A 116 0.41 6.51 25.77
N VAL A 117 -0.46 6.33 26.77
CA VAL A 117 -0.43 7.10 28.03
C VAL A 117 0.90 6.90 28.77
N GLN A 118 1.39 5.66 28.83
CA GLN A 118 2.66 5.35 29.49
C GLN A 118 3.86 5.95 28.75
N VAL A 119 3.87 5.94 27.41
CA VAL A 119 4.91 6.58 26.59
C VAL A 119 4.90 8.09 26.80
N SER A 120 3.72 8.73 26.74
CA SER A 120 3.63 10.19 26.95
C SER A 120 4.05 10.60 28.36
N ALA A 121 3.90 9.71 29.33
CA ALA A 121 4.34 9.91 30.71
C ALA A 121 5.83 9.52 30.93
N GLY A 122 6.55 9.09 29.90
CA GLY A 122 7.95 8.64 30.00
C GLY A 122 8.16 7.34 30.80
N LYS A 123 7.09 6.58 31.07
CA LYS A 123 7.14 5.34 31.88
C LYS A 123 7.62 4.14 31.08
N VAL A 124 7.33 4.11 29.78
CA VAL A 124 7.79 3.06 28.85
C VAL A 124 8.44 3.73 27.64
N SER A 125 9.51 3.12 27.13
CA SER A 125 10.16 3.60 25.91
C SER A 125 9.32 3.28 24.65
N LEU A 126 9.58 3.99 23.55
CA LEU A 126 8.96 3.67 22.26
C LEU A 126 9.25 2.23 21.81
N LEU A 127 10.48 1.76 22.07
CA LEU A 127 10.92 0.42 21.73
C LEU A 127 10.14 -0.63 22.50
N GLU A 128 10.02 -0.43 23.81
CA GLU A 128 9.30 -1.33 24.71
C GLU A 128 7.79 -1.35 24.38
N ARG A 129 7.18 -0.20 24.11
CA ARG A 129 5.81 -0.15 23.58
C ARG A 129 5.67 -1.02 22.33
N ASN A 130 6.56 -0.86 21.35
CA ASN A 130 6.45 -1.57 20.08
C ASN A 130 6.59 -3.10 20.26
N ASP A 131 7.49 -3.53 21.14
CA ASP A 131 7.64 -4.95 21.49
C ASP A 131 6.36 -5.49 22.15
N GLN A 132 5.79 -4.75 23.11
CA GLN A 132 4.56 -5.15 23.78
C GLN A 132 3.38 -5.25 22.81
N ILE A 133 3.23 -4.29 21.88
CA ILE A 133 2.21 -4.34 20.82
C ILE A 133 2.43 -5.54 19.91
N ALA A 134 3.65 -5.77 19.41
CA ALA A 134 3.95 -6.88 18.51
C ALA A 134 3.72 -8.25 19.18
N LYS A 135 4.08 -8.39 20.46
CA LYS A 135 3.80 -9.60 21.26
C LYS A 135 2.30 -9.82 21.43
N ALA A 136 1.55 -8.79 21.80
CA ALA A 136 0.10 -8.89 21.96
C ALA A 136 -0.61 -9.20 20.65
N HIS A 137 -0.23 -8.55 19.55
CA HIS A 137 -0.80 -8.78 18.23
C HIS A 137 -0.60 -10.23 17.75
N ARG A 138 0.60 -10.78 17.89
CA ARG A 138 0.85 -12.21 17.58
C ARG A 138 -0.03 -13.16 18.39
N ALA A 139 -0.17 -12.90 19.70
CA ALA A 139 -1.02 -13.72 20.56
C ALA A 139 -2.49 -13.64 20.12
N ILE A 140 -2.95 -12.45 19.73
CA ILE A 140 -4.30 -12.21 19.22
C ILE A 140 -4.55 -12.94 17.90
N VAL A 141 -3.64 -12.85 16.93
CA VAL A 141 -3.77 -13.54 15.63
C VAL A 141 -3.73 -15.06 15.81
N ALA A 142 -2.91 -15.56 16.73
CA ALA A 142 -2.92 -16.98 17.08
C ALA A 142 -4.27 -17.40 17.70
N GLU A 143 -4.79 -16.63 18.65
CA GLU A 143 -6.10 -16.87 19.26
C GLU A 143 -7.23 -16.83 18.22
N GLU A 144 -7.20 -15.87 17.29
CA GLU A 144 -8.14 -15.79 16.18
C GLU A 144 -8.11 -17.07 15.33
N ALA A 145 -6.91 -17.53 14.95
CA ALA A 145 -6.74 -18.74 14.16
C ALA A 145 -7.28 -19.98 14.89
N GLU A 146 -7.03 -20.11 16.20
CA GLU A 146 -7.58 -21.19 17.02
C GLU A 146 -9.12 -21.17 17.02
N ARG A 147 -9.72 -20.00 17.26
CA ARG A 147 -11.18 -19.85 17.27
C ARG A 147 -11.80 -20.15 15.89
N LEU A 148 -11.14 -19.74 14.81
CA LEU A 148 -11.57 -20.04 13.44
C LEU A 148 -11.57 -21.53 13.14
N ARG A 149 -10.60 -22.31 13.66
CA ARG A 149 -10.58 -23.77 13.48
C ARG A 149 -11.76 -24.48 14.14
N GLY A 150 -12.30 -23.91 15.22
CA GLY A 150 -13.48 -24.43 15.92
C GLY A 150 -14.81 -23.85 15.43
N ALA A 151 -14.79 -22.86 14.55
CA ALA A 151 -15.99 -22.16 14.09
C ALA A 151 -16.68 -22.89 12.92
N PRO A 152 -18.02 -22.84 12.81
CA PRO A 152 -18.74 -23.31 11.64
C PRO A 152 -18.22 -22.68 10.34
N LEU A 153 -18.28 -23.42 9.22
CA LEU A 153 -17.83 -22.94 7.90
C LEU A 153 -18.72 -21.82 7.33
N GLU A 154 -19.89 -21.57 7.92
CA GLU A 154 -20.79 -20.48 7.54
C GLU A 154 -20.12 -19.13 7.83
N GLY A 155 -19.87 -18.34 6.78
CA GLY A 155 -19.18 -17.05 6.89
C GLY A 155 -17.68 -17.07 6.56
N GLN A 156 -17.08 -18.22 6.21
CA GLN A 156 -15.70 -18.30 5.70
C GLN A 156 -15.60 -17.85 4.23
N GLY A 157 -16.05 -16.62 3.97
CA GLY A 157 -15.76 -15.92 2.72
C GLY A 157 -14.32 -15.43 2.67
N ARG A 158 -13.93 -14.85 1.53
CA ARG A 158 -12.62 -14.17 1.42
C ARG A 158 -12.55 -13.05 2.46
N SER A 159 -11.51 -13.06 3.30
CA SER A 159 -11.30 -11.99 4.27
C SER A 159 -11.15 -10.63 3.57
N PRO A 160 -11.81 -9.57 4.06
CA PRO A 160 -11.63 -8.23 3.53
C PRO A 160 -10.19 -7.75 3.63
N LEU A 161 -9.77 -6.87 2.71
CA LEU A 161 -8.39 -6.38 2.63
C LEU A 161 -7.90 -5.77 3.94
N ALA A 162 -8.73 -4.96 4.61
CA ALA A 162 -8.37 -4.33 5.88
C ALA A 162 -8.06 -5.36 6.98
N VAL A 163 -8.80 -6.48 7.01
CA VAL A 163 -8.55 -7.59 7.95
C VAL A 163 -7.23 -8.29 7.62
N ILE A 164 -6.95 -8.52 6.33
CA ILE A 164 -5.66 -9.09 5.90
C ILE A 164 -4.50 -8.16 6.28
N GLN A 165 -4.65 -6.85 6.04
CA GLN A 165 -3.64 -5.85 6.39
C GLN A 165 -3.43 -5.75 7.89
N TRP A 166 -4.50 -5.85 8.69
CA TRP A 166 -4.41 -5.89 10.14
C TRP A 166 -3.64 -7.13 10.63
N ARG A 167 -3.98 -8.35 10.18
CA ARG A 167 -3.26 -9.58 10.56
C ARG A 167 -1.78 -9.59 10.17
N ALA A 168 -1.42 -8.86 9.12
CA ALA A 168 -0.04 -8.72 8.65
C ALA A 168 0.73 -7.57 9.34
N SER A 169 0.07 -6.82 10.21
CA SER A 169 0.68 -5.69 10.90
C SER A 169 1.49 -6.10 12.13
N ASN A 170 2.16 -5.12 12.75
CA ASN A 170 2.80 -5.24 14.05
C ASN A 170 3.73 -6.46 14.18
N SER A 171 4.41 -6.78 13.08
CA SER A 171 5.42 -7.84 13.04
C SER A 171 6.57 -7.54 14.01
N ASP A 172 7.39 -8.56 14.29
CA ASP A 172 8.56 -8.46 15.16
C ASP A 172 9.56 -7.40 14.70
N ALA A 173 9.56 -7.06 13.41
CA ALA A 173 10.38 -5.98 12.87
C ALA A 173 10.00 -4.61 13.46
N CYS A 174 8.76 -4.41 13.92
CA CYS A 174 8.30 -3.17 14.52
C CYS A 174 9.01 -2.84 15.85
N ALA A 175 9.42 -3.89 16.58
CA ALA A 175 10.25 -3.77 17.77
C ALA A 175 11.70 -3.36 17.45
N ARG A 176 12.12 -3.35 16.18
CA ARG A 176 13.48 -2.95 15.75
C ARG A 176 13.51 -1.64 14.97
N LEU A 177 12.47 -1.37 14.18
CA LEU A 177 12.41 -0.26 13.23
C LEU A 177 11.81 1.04 13.80
N GLY A 178 11.38 1.04 15.07
CA GLY A 178 10.95 2.26 15.75
C GLY A 178 9.64 2.88 15.24
N GLY A 179 8.54 2.10 15.19
CA GLY A 179 7.13 2.59 15.22
C GLY A 179 6.63 3.51 14.09
N ASN A 180 7.52 3.98 13.21
CA ASN A 180 7.21 4.82 12.05
C ASN A 180 7.33 4.05 10.73
N SER A 181 7.61 2.75 10.77
CA SER A 181 7.60 1.89 9.59
C SER A 181 6.16 1.66 9.09
N PRO A 182 5.96 1.49 7.78
CA PRO A 182 4.74 0.91 7.26
C PRO A 182 4.39 -0.37 8.04
N ASN A 183 3.12 -0.49 8.44
CA ASN A 183 2.55 -1.60 9.21
C ASN A 183 2.99 -1.74 10.69
N CYS A 184 3.69 -0.75 11.26
CA CYS A 184 4.00 -0.69 12.68
C CYS A 184 3.21 0.47 13.32
N TYR A 185 2.16 0.16 14.08
CA TYR A 185 1.23 1.17 14.59
C TYR A 185 0.64 0.83 15.95
#